data_AF-A0A699L496-F1
#
_entry.id   AF-A0A699L496-F1
#
_cell.length_a   1.000
_cell.length_b   1.000
_cell.length_c   1.000
_cell.angle_alpha   90.00
_cell.angle_beta   90.00
_cell.angle_gamma   90.00
#
_symmetry.space_group_name_H-M   'P 1'
#
loop_
_entity.id
_entity.type
_entity.pdbx_description
1 polymer ?
#
loop_
_entity_poly.entity_id
_entity_poly.type
_entity_poly.pdbx_seq_one_letter_code
_entity_poly.pdbx_strand_id
1 'polypeptide(L)'
;MALPDKHQLKFNSHKDGKTLMEAIEKRFGGNIETKKVQKTLLKQQFENFTGSSSEGLDQIHVRLQKFVSQLEIHGLSLSQEDVNLKFLRSLPSEWKTHILIWRNKAALEEQSLDDLFNSLKIYETKVKHSSSTGTATQNLP
;
A
#
# COMPACT_ATOMS: atom_id res chain seq x y z
N MET A 1 -4.02 19.20 -17.67
CA MET A 1 -5.03 19.51 -16.63
C MET A 1 -5.68 20.83 -17.00
N ALA A 2 -6.99 20.83 -17.29
CA ALA A 2 -7.75 22.05 -17.62
C ALA A 2 -8.76 22.34 -16.50
N LEU A 3 -8.82 23.58 -16.03
CA LEU A 3 -9.77 24.04 -15.03
C LEU A 3 -11.18 24.05 -15.62
N PRO A 4 -12.21 23.54 -14.91
CA PRO A 4 -13.59 23.57 -15.38
C PRO A 4 -14.04 24.99 -15.73
N ASP A 5 -14.54 25.21 -16.95
CA ASP A 5 -14.88 26.53 -17.54
C ASP A 5 -15.72 27.42 -16.62
N LYS A 6 -16.60 26.82 -15.82
CA LYS A 6 -17.47 27.52 -14.84
C LYS A 6 -16.74 28.34 -13.77
N HIS A 7 -15.42 28.19 -13.64
CA HIS A 7 -14.62 28.92 -12.64
C HIS A 7 -13.55 29.84 -13.24
N GLN A 8 -13.33 29.83 -14.56
CA GLN A 8 -12.24 30.58 -15.21
C GLN A 8 -12.40 32.11 -15.09
N LEU A 9 -13.64 32.63 -15.17
CA LEU A 9 -13.93 34.07 -15.02
C LEU A 9 -13.52 34.67 -13.66
N LYS A 10 -13.41 33.86 -12.59
CA LYS A 10 -13.02 34.34 -11.25
C LYS A 10 -11.51 34.42 -11.04
N PHE A 11 -10.72 33.94 -11.99
CA PHE A 11 -9.27 33.86 -11.89
C PHE A 11 -8.55 34.90 -12.76
N ASN A 12 -9.21 35.42 -13.79
CA ASN A 12 -8.69 36.46 -14.70
C ASN A 12 -8.46 37.84 -14.06
N SER A 13 -8.82 38.03 -12.78
CA SER A 13 -8.55 39.26 -12.03
C SER A 13 -7.15 39.32 -11.40
N HIS A 14 -6.38 38.23 -11.44
CA HIS A 14 -5.04 38.16 -10.83
C HIS A 14 -4.01 38.56 -11.88
N LYS A 15 -3.31 39.68 -11.64
CA LYS A 15 -2.33 40.26 -12.57
C LYS A 15 -1.02 39.47 -12.68
N ASP A 16 -0.76 38.58 -11.73
CA ASP A 16 0.48 37.82 -11.61
C ASP A 16 0.18 36.32 -11.42
N GLY A 17 0.99 35.48 -12.08
CA GLY A 17 0.84 34.02 -12.05
C GLY A 17 0.97 33.42 -10.65
N LYS A 18 1.74 34.05 -9.76
CA LYS A 18 1.90 33.61 -8.36
C LYS A 18 0.59 33.77 -7.58
N THR A 19 -0.08 34.91 -7.72
CA THR A 19 -1.35 35.17 -7.02
C THR A 19 -2.47 34.27 -7.55
N LEU A 20 -2.44 33.96 -8.85
CA LEU A 20 -3.34 32.99 -9.46
C LEU A 20 -3.11 31.57 -8.92
N MET A 21 -1.85 31.12 -8.83
CA MET A 21 -1.47 29.83 -8.24
C MET A 21 -1.95 29.71 -6.79
N GLU A 22 -1.68 30.73 -5.96
CA GLU A 22 -2.13 30.78 -4.55
C GLU A 22 -3.67 30.75 -4.42
N ALA A 23 -4.40 31.45 -5.31
CA ALA A 23 -5.87 31.43 -5.31
C ALA A 23 -6.44 30.07 -5.73
N ILE A 24 -5.80 29.39 -6.70
CA ILE A 24 -6.16 28.03 -7.12
C ILE A 24 -5.87 27.05 -5.98
N GLU A 25 -4.71 27.12 -5.33
CA GLU A 25 -4.37 26.29 -4.17
C GLU A 25 -5.31 26.55 -3.00
N LYS A 26 -5.67 27.80 -2.73
CA LYS A 26 -6.63 28.15 -1.67
C LYS A 26 -8.04 27.64 -1.95
N ARG A 27 -8.47 27.62 -3.23
CA ARG A 27 -9.83 27.19 -3.62
C ARG A 27 -9.94 25.68 -3.88
N PHE A 28 -8.91 25.06 -4.44
CA PHE A 28 -8.92 23.67 -4.90
C PHE A 28 -7.85 22.79 -4.26
N GLY A 29 -6.87 23.35 -3.56
CA GLY A 29 -5.79 22.61 -2.91
C GLY A 29 -6.20 21.88 -1.63
N GLY A 30 -7.49 21.74 -1.36
CA GLY A 30 -8.04 21.13 -0.14
C GLY A 30 -7.84 22.02 1.09
N ASN A 31 -8.92 22.22 1.85
CA ASN A 31 -8.87 22.75 3.21
C ASN A 31 -7.79 21.96 4.01
N ILE A 32 -6.91 22.64 4.76
CA ILE A 32 -5.88 22.02 5.63
C ILE A 32 -6.44 20.85 6.44
N GLU A 33 -7.65 20.99 6.95
CA GLU A 33 -8.40 20.00 7.70
C GLU A 33 -8.74 18.76 6.84
N THR A 34 -9.17 18.94 5.59
CA THR A 34 -9.44 17.82 4.67
C THR A 34 -8.16 17.04 4.33
N LYS A 35 -7.03 17.73 4.13
CA LYS A 35 -5.71 17.09 3.96
C LYS A 35 -5.30 16.30 5.21
N LYS A 36 -5.56 16.86 6.40
CA LYS A 36 -5.28 16.19 7.68
C LYS A 36 -6.14 14.93 7.84
N VAL A 37 -7.44 15.00 7.56
CA VAL A 37 -8.36 13.86 7.61
C VAL A 37 -7.95 12.77 6.63
N GLN A 38 -7.60 13.13 5.39
CA GLN A 38 -7.10 12.17 4.38
C GLN A 38 -5.82 11.46 4.84
N LYS A 39 -4.85 12.19 5.41
CA LYS A 39 -3.63 11.59 5.95
C LYS A 39 -3.92 10.58 7.07
N THR A 40 -4.82 10.94 7.99
CA THR A 40 -5.23 10.02 9.07
C THR A 40 -5.92 8.76 8.52
N LEU A 41 -6.82 8.93 7.54
CA LEU A 41 -7.50 7.81 6.89
C LEU A 41 -6.52 6.86 6.19
N LEU A 42 -5.55 7.40 5.46
CA LEU A 42 -4.52 6.62 4.79
C LEU A 42 -3.65 5.83 5.78
N LYS A 43 -3.25 6.45 6.90
CA LYS A 43 -2.54 5.72 7.97
C LYS A 43 -3.38 4.57 8.53
N GLN A 44 -4.67 4.81 8.77
CA GLN A 44 -5.57 3.77 9.26
C GLN A 44 -5.75 2.63 8.24
N GLN A 45 -5.85 2.96 6.95
CA GLN A 45 -5.90 1.97 5.89
C GLN A 45 -4.60 1.17 5.79
N PHE A 46 -3.44 1.80 6.02
CA PHE A 46 -2.17 1.10 6.11
C PHE A 46 -2.19 0.07 7.25
N GLU A 47 -2.55 0.49 8.47
CA GLU A 47 -2.60 -0.42 9.61
C GLU A 47 -3.58 -1.59 9.40
N ASN A 48 -4.71 -1.34 8.72
CA ASN A 48 -5.70 -2.36 8.41
C ASN A 48 -5.41 -3.18 7.14
N PHE A 49 -4.37 -2.84 6.37
CA PHE A 49 -4.05 -3.56 5.16
C PHE A 49 -3.69 -5.02 5.51
N THR A 50 -4.39 -5.95 4.85
CA THR A 50 -4.22 -7.39 5.00
C THR A 50 -4.57 -8.05 3.67
N GLY A 51 -3.97 -9.21 3.40
CA GLY A 51 -4.32 -10.06 2.26
C GLY A 51 -5.46 -11.00 2.63
N SER A 52 -6.30 -11.33 1.66
CA SER A 52 -7.31 -12.39 1.79
C SER A 52 -6.71 -13.77 1.53
N SER A 53 -7.33 -14.82 2.04
CA SER A 53 -6.87 -16.21 1.81
C SER A 53 -6.94 -16.63 0.34
N SER A 54 -7.79 -15.98 -0.46
CA SER A 54 -7.89 -16.20 -1.91
C SER A 54 -6.86 -15.42 -2.73
N GLU A 55 -6.13 -14.47 -2.12
CA GLU A 55 -5.16 -13.64 -2.83
C GLU A 55 -3.80 -14.32 -2.92
N GLY A 56 -3.27 -14.33 -4.14
CA GLY A 56 -1.89 -14.74 -4.42
C GLY A 56 -0.88 -13.68 -3.98
N LEU A 57 0.37 -14.12 -3.81
CA LEU A 57 1.50 -13.27 -3.41
C LEU A 57 1.64 -12.03 -4.32
N ASP A 58 1.49 -12.20 -5.64
CA ASP A 58 1.58 -11.12 -6.62
C ASP A 58 0.48 -10.05 -6.42
N GLN A 59 -0.74 -10.48 -6.09
CA GLN A 59 -1.87 -9.56 -5.91
C GLN A 59 -1.66 -8.69 -4.67
N ILE A 60 -1.20 -9.31 -3.58
CA ILE A 60 -0.87 -8.60 -2.33
C ILE A 60 0.29 -7.63 -2.59
N HIS A 61 1.32 -8.05 -3.33
CA HIS A 61 2.47 -7.21 -3.69
C HIS A 61 2.03 -5.96 -4.47
N VAL A 62 1.30 -6.16 -5.57
CA VAL A 62 0.80 -5.06 -6.42
C VAL A 62 -0.10 -4.11 -5.62
N ARG A 63 -1.00 -4.64 -4.79
CA ARG A 63 -1.87 -3.82 -3.93
C ARG A 63 -1.09 -3.00 -2.92
N LEU A 64 -0.08 -3.59 -2.28
CA LEU A 64 0.74 -2.90 -1.28
C LEU A 64 1.59 -1.82 -1.95
N GLN A 65 2.26 -2.13 -3.06
CA GLN A 65 3.09 -1.18 -3.80
C GLN A 65 2.27 0.02 -4.26
N LYS A 66 1.08 -0.21 -4.82
CA LYS A 66 0.13 0.86 -5.17
C LYS A 66 -0.25 1.73 -3.97
N PHE A 67 -0.43 1.11 -2.81
CA PHE A 67 -0.81 1.82 -1.59
C PHE A 67 0.35 2.64 -1.01
N VAL A 68 1.59 2.12 -1.04
CA VAL A 68 2.80 2.85 -0.66
C VAL A 68 3.00 4.07 -1.55
N SER A 69 2.85 3.94 -2.88
CA SER A 69 2.92 5.09 -3.79
C SER A 69 1.85 6.16 -3.48
N GLN A 70 0.64 5.75 -3.07
CA GLN A 70 -0.39 6.71 -2.63
C GLN A 70 0.03 7.45 -1.36
N LEU A 71 0.61 6.76 -0.38
CA LEU A 71 1.11 7.39 0.84
C LEU A 71 2.19 8.45 0.53
N GLU A 72 3.15 8.11 -0.33
CA GLU A 72 4.24 9.01 -0.73
C GLU A 72 3.72 10.29 -1.41
N ILE A 73 2.75 10.18 -2.32
CA ILE A 73 2.13 11.34 -2.99
C ILE A 73 1.44 12.27 -1.98
N HIS A 74 0.93 11.72 -0.88
CA HIS A 74 0.36 12.50 0.22
C HIS A 74 1.40 12.96 1.25
N GLY A 75 2.69 12.72 1.03
CA GLY A 75 3.78 13.10 1.92
C GLY A 75 3.85 12.24 3.19
N LEU A 76 3.46 10.98 3.10
CA LEU A 76 3.61 9.96 4.14
C LEU A 76 4.62 8.92 3.64
N SER A 77 5.91 9.18 3.82
CA SER A 77 6.96 8.19 3.52
C SER A 77 7.01 7.13 4.60
N LEU A 78 7.06 5.86 4.23
CA LEU A 78 7.29 4.73 5.12
C LEU A 78 8.76 4.30 5.04
N SER A 79 9.28 3.72 6.12
CA SER A 79 10.57 3.04 6.05
C SER A 79 10.44 1.75 5.21
N GLN A 80 11.55 1.31 4.63
CA GLN A 80 11.57 0.04 3.90
C GLN A 80 11.20 -1.15 4.81
N GLU A 81 11.63 -1.09 6.08
CA GLU A 81 11.26 -2.09 7.08
C GLU A 81 9.75 -2.13 7.33
N ASP A 82 9.10 -0.97 7.51
CA ASP A 82 7.65 -0.90 7.72
C ASP A 82 6.90 -1.51 6.55
N VAL A 83 7.32 -1.20 5.32
CA VAL A 83 6.72 -1.77 4.10
C VAL A 83 6.92 -3.29 4.04
N ASN A 84 8.13 -3.77 4.31
CA ASN A 84 8.46 -5.19 4.28
C ASN A 84 7.74 -5.98 5.38
N LEU A 85 7.72 -5.47 6.60
CA LEU A 85 6.96 -6.04 7.71
C LEU A 85 5.47 -6.05 7.41
N LYS A 86 4.96 -4.98 6.79
CA LYS A 86 3.56 -4.92 6.39
C LYS A 86 3.24 -5.97 5.34
N PHE A 87 4.10 -6.16 4.34
CA PHE A 87 3.95 -7.21 3.35
C PHE A 87 3.87 -8.59 4.00
N LEU A 88 4.85 -8.93 4.85
CA LEU A 88 4.89 -10.21 5.56
C LEU A 88 3.65 -10.46 6.43
N ARG A 89 3.19 -9.46 7.18
CA ARG A 89 2.00 -9.57 8.04
C ARG A 89 0.69 -9.66 7.25
N SER A 90 0.71 -9.24 5.98
CA SER A 90 -0.47 -9.28 5.10
C SER A 90 -0.60 -10.61 4.37
N LEU A 91 0.41 -11.48 4.43
CA LEU A 91 0.34 -12.78 3.77
C LEU A 91 -0.67 -13.70 4.49
N PRO A 92 -1.35 -14.59 3.73
CA PRO A 92 -2.24 -15.59 4.30
C PRO A 92 -1.55 -16.51 5.31
N SER A 93 -2.34 -17.14 6.19
CA SER A 93 -1.86 -17.97 7.29
C SER A 93 -0.97 -19.15 6.88
N GLU A 94 -1.11 -19.60 5.63
CA GLU A 94 -0.33 -20.63 4.95
C GLU A 94 1.17 -20.25 4.87
N TRP A 95 1.48 -18.96 4.94
CA TRP A 95 2.84 -18.42 4.94
C TRP A 95 3.47 -18.29 6.34
N LYS A 96 2.75 -18.62 7.43
CA LYS A 96 3.14 -18.34 8.83
C LYS A 96 4.56 -18.79 9.18
N THR A 97 4.99 -19.97 8.72
CA THR A 97 6.36 -20.47 8.96
C THR A 97 7.41 -19.62 8.25
N HIS A 98 7.17 -19.24 7.00
CA HIS A 98 8.09 -18.40 6.23
C HIS A 98 8.15 -16.98 6.81
N ILE A 99 7.02 -16.42 7.24
CA ILE A 99 6.95 -15.12 7.91
C ILE A 99 7.83 -15.10 9.16
N LEU A 100 7.79 -16.15 9.99
CA LEU A 100 8.58 -16.23 11.22
C LEU A 100 10.09 -16.25 10.93
N ILE A 101 10.51 -16.99 9.90
CA ILE A 101 11.91 -17.06 9.48
C ILE A 101 12.39 -15.70 8.98
N TRP A 102 11.63 -15.06 8.10
CA TRP A 102 12.00 -13.77 7.51
C TRP A 102 11.99 -12.62 8.51
N ARG A 103 11.11 -12.65 9.51
CA ARG A 103 11.09 -11.65 10.57
C ARG A 103 12.33 -11.68 11.47
N ASN A 104 12.97 -12.83 11.59
CA ASN A 104 14.20 -12.99 12.37
C ASN A 104 15.47 -12.70 11.55
N LYS A 105 15.35 -12.43 10.25
CA LYS A 105 16.48 -12.10 9.39
C LYS A 105 16.84 -10.62 9.56
N ALA A 106 18.10 -10.33 9.91
CA ALA A 106 18.55 -9.02 10.36
C ALA A 106 18.66 -7.91 9.28
N ALA A 107 18.00 -8.05 8.13
CA ALA A 107 18.21 -7.16 6.97
C ALA A 107 16.91 -6.72 6.28
N LEU A 108 15.81 -6.60 7.02
CA LEU A 108 14.54 -6.12 6.44
C LEU A 108 14.57 -4.64 6.05
N GLU A 109 15.44 -3.84 6.66
CA GLU A 109 15.67 -2.43 6.29
C GLU A 109 16.47 -2.29 4.99
N GLU A 110 17.43 -3.19 4.76
CA GLU A 110 18.37 -3.10 3.62
C GLU A 110 17.78 -3.67 2.32
N GLN A 111 16.83 -4.59 2.44
CA GLN A 111 16.25 -5.30 1.31
C GLN A 111 15.03 -4.56 0.75
N SER A 112 14.95 -4.40 -0.58
CA SER A 112 13.78 -3.81 -1.23
C SER A 112 12.55 -4.72 -1.11
N LEU A 113 11.36 -4.14 -1.31
CA LEU A 113 10.11 -4.92 -1.34
C LEU A 113 10.12 -5.95 -2.47
N ASP A 114 10.63 -5.58 -3.65
CA ASP A 114 10.74 -6.48 -4.80
C ASP A 114 11.69 -7.64 -4.53
N ASP A 115 12.84 -7.38 -3.89
CA ASP A 115 13.78 -8.45 -3.51
C ASP A 115 13.15 -9.42 -2.52
N LEU A 116 12.40 -8.90 -1.52
CA LEU A 116 11.69 -9.73 -0.55
C LEU A 116 10.61 -10.57 -1.23
N PHE A 117 9.85 -9.95 -2.13
CA PHE A 117 8.85 -10.63 -2.94
C PHE A 117 9.47 -11.76 -3.78
N ASN A 118 10.55 -11.48 -4.51
CA ASN A 118 11.26 -12.47 -5.32
C ASN A 118 11.80 -13.62 -4.47
N SER A 119 12.32 -13.31 -3.28
CA SER A 119 12.80 -14.31 -2.32
C SER A 119 11.66 -15.21 -1.79
N LEU A 120 10.45 -14.69 -1.67
CA LEU A 120 9.28 -15.48 -1.26
C LEU A 120 8.67 -16.27 -2.43
N LYS A 121 8.81 -15.76 -3.65
CA LYS A 121 8.23 -16.37 -4.86
C LYS A 121 8.66 -17.80 -5.07
N ILE A 122 9.92 -18.14 -4.75
CA ILE A 122 10.45 -19.52 -4.88
C ILE A 122 9.76 -20.52 -3.95
N TYR A 123 9.12 -20.06 -2.87
CA TYR A 123 8.41 -20.91 -1.91
C TYR A 123 6.91 -21.02 -2.20
N GLU A 124 6.40 -20.29 -3.18
CA GLU A 124 4.96 -20.24 -3.48
C GLU A 124 4.38 -21.63 -3.79
N THR A 125 5.09 -22.44 -4.56
CA THR A 125 4.68 -23.82 -4.88
C THR A 125 4.61 -24.69 -3.64
N LYS A 126 5.61 -24.62 -2.75
CA LYS A 126 5.67 -25.36 -1.48
C LYS A 126 4.53 -24.99 -0.54
N VAL A 127 4.18 -23.71 -0.48
CA VAL A 127 3.05 -23.22 0.34
C VAL A 127 1.72 -23.74 -0.22
N LYS A 128 1.51 -23.68 -1.54
CA LYS A 128 0.29 -24.19 -2.20
C LYS A 128 0.10 -25.70 -2.03
N HIS A 129 1.18 -26.48 -2.02
CA HIS A 129 1.07 -27.91 -1.75
C HIS A 129 0.65 -28.18 -0.30
N SER A 130 1.11 -27.38 0.66
CA SER A 130 0.77 -27.54 2.08
C SER A 130 -0.70 -27.21 2.39
N SER A 131 -1.32 -26.28 1.66
CA SER A 131 -2.74 -25.92 1.87
C SER A 131 -3.71 -26.97 1.32
N SER A 132 -3.35 -27.65 0.22
CA SER A 132 -4.18 -28.69 -0.39
C SER A 132 -4.30 -29.95 0.47
N THR A 133 -3.21 -30.38 1.11
CA THR A 133 -3.17 -31.60 1.94
C THR A 133 -4.03 -31.51 3.21
N GLY A 134 -4.44 -30.30 3.63
CA GLY A 134 -5.30 -30.08 4.79
C GLY A 134 -6.78 -30.49 4.60
N THR A 135 -7.20 -30.84 3.38
CA THR A 135 -8.61 -31.11 3.05
C THR A 135 -8.95 -32.58 2.74
N ALA A 136 -7.96 -33.48 2.72
CA ALA A 136 -8.16 -34.87 2.30
C ALA A 136 -8.48 -35.87 3.44
N THR A 137 -8.85 -35.41 4.64
CA THR A 137 -9.15 -36.29 5.77
C THR A 137 -10.52 -35.98 6.35
N GLN A 138 -11.59 -36.31 5.62
CA GLN A 138 -12.90 -36.62 6.19
C GLN A 138 -13.79 -37.15 5.08
N ASN A 139 -13.99 -38.46 5.07
CA ASN A 139 -15.24 -39.17 4.75
C ASN A 139 -14.92 -40.66 4.53
N LEU A 140 -14.96 -41.44 5.61
CA LEU A 140 -15.30 -42.86 5.57
C LEU A 140 -16.49 -43.02 6.53
N PRO A 141 -17.63 -43.46 6.00
CA PRO A 141 -18.12 -44.80 6.32
C PRO A 141 -18.34 -45.66 5.08
#